data_AF-A0A379YM74-F1
#
_entry.id   AF-A0A379YM74-F1
#
_cell.length_a   1.000
_cell.length_b   1.000
_cell.length_c   1.000
_cell.angle_alpha   90.00
_cell.angle_beta   90.00
_cell.angle_gamma   90.00
#
_symmetry.space_group_name_H-M   'P 1'
#
loop_
_entity.id
_entity.type
_entity.pdbx_description
1 polymer ?
#
loop_
_entity_poly.entity_id
_entity_poly.type
_entity_poly.pdbx_seq_one_letter_code
_entity_poly.pdbx_strand_id
1 'polypeptide(L)' 'MGREKAKQLQKEEGWNTKALIEEYRCKECETLISYDERELYFKINRCTYCHYTLSKDD' A
#
# COMPACT_ATOMS: atom_id res chain seq x y z
N MET A 1 -3.27 6.76 -26.29
CA MET A 1 -3.44 6.56 -24.82
C MET A 1 -2.50 5.46 -24.30
N GLY A 2 -1.17 5.62 -24.37
CA GLY A 2 -0.23 4.53 -24.04
C GLY A 2 0.94 4.89 -23.12
N ARG A 3 1.32 6.17 -23.04
CA ARG A 3 2.52 6.60 -22.28
C ARG A 3 2.25 6.80 -20.79
N GLU A 4 1.02 7.14 -20.42
CA GLU A 4 0.66 7.44 -19.02
C GLU A 4 0.50 6.16 -18.20
N LYS A 5 -0.16 5.13 -18.76
CA LYS A 5 -0.25 3.80 -18.12
C LYS A 5 1.11 3.17 -17.88
N ALA A 6 2.04 3.26 -18.85
CA ALA A 6 3.38 2.70 -18.70
C ALA A 6 4.18 3.33 -17.55
N LYS A 7 4.02 4.64 -17.31
CA LYS A 7 4.66 5.33 -16.18
C LYS A 7 4.05 4.93 -14.84
N GLN A 8 2.75 4.68 -14.80
CA GLN A 8 2.07 4.24 -13.59
C GLN A 8 2.53 2.83 -13.20
N LEU A 9 2.55 1.90 -14.16
CA LEU A 9 3.04 0.53 -13.98
C LEU A 9 4.46 0.50 -13.42
N GLN A 10 5.39 1.28 -13.98
CA GLN A 10 6.77 1.33 -13.48
C GLN A 10 6.87 1.79 -12.02
N LYS A 11 6.01 2.73 -11.60
CA LYS A 11 5.97 3.20 -10.21
C LYS A 11 5.43 2.12 -9.28
N GLU A 12 4.37 1.43 -9.71
CA GLU A 12 3.76 0.34 -8.95
C GLU A 12 4.72 -0.86 -8.81
N GLU A 13 5.41 -1.24 -9.88
CA GLU A 13 6.40 -2.33 -9.85
C GLU A 13 7.61 -1.98 -8.97
N GLY A 14 8.12 -0.75 -9.08
CA GLY A 14 9.22 -0.27 -8.23
C GLY A 14 8.82 -0.23 -6.76
N TRP A 15 7.59 0.19 -6.47
CA TRP A 15 7.05 0.16 -5.11
C TRP A 15 6.85 -1.26 -4.59
N ASN A 16 6.26 -2.15 -5.38
CA ASN A 16 6.00 -3.52 -4.97
C ASN A 16 7.30 -4.24 -4.57
N THR A 17 8.35 -4.02 -5.35
CA THR A 17 9.71 -4.52 -5.04
C THR A 17 10.21 -3.93 -3.72
N LYS A 18 10.10 -2.61 -3.53
CA LYS A 18 10.51 -1.94 -2.29
C LYS A 18 9.72 -2.45 -1.07
N ALA A 19 8.40 -2.54 -1.20
CA ALA A 19 7.51 -3.00 -0.14
C ALA A 19 7.81 -4.45 0.27
N LEU A 20 8.19 -5.31 -0.69
CA LEU A 20 8.62 -6.67 -0.40
C LEU A 20 9.95 -6.72 0.37
N ILE A 21 10.93 -5.91 -0.05
CA ILE A 21 12.27 -5.89 0.57
C ILE A 21 12.23 -5.29 1.98
N GLU A 22 11.50 -4.20 2.16
CA GLU A 22 11.38 -3.50 3.46
C GLU A 22 10.24 -4.03 4.32
N GLU A 23 9.59 -5.12 3.89
CA GLU A 23 8.50 -5.78 4.60
C GLU A 23 7.38 -4.83 5.00
N TYR A 24 7.02 -3.89 4.12
CA TYR A 24 5.89 -2.98 4.32
C TYR A 24 4.57 -3.75 4.25
N ARG A 25 4.20 -4.30 5.40
CA ARG A 25 3.01 -5.13 5.60
C ARG A 25 2.10 -4.51 6.62
N CYS A 26 0.79 -4.68 6.42
CA CYS A 26 -0.20 -4.25 7.39
C CYS A 26 0.07 -4.94 8.74
N LYS A 27 0.08 -4.16 9.83
CA LYS A 27 0.29 -4.71 11.17
C LYS A 27 -0.82 -5.69 11.63
N GLU A 28 -2.02 -5.59 11.07
CA GLU A 28 -3.18 -6.39 11.51
C GLU A 28 -3.36 -7.66 10.69
N CYS A 29 -3.13 -7.62 9.37
CA CYS A 29 -3.40 -8.73 8.46
C CYS A 29 -2.18 -9.19 7.65
N GLU A 30 -1.02 -8.57 7.87
CA GLU A 30 0.26 -8.90 7.24
C GLU A 30 0.28 -8.81 5.71
N THR A 31 -0.78 -8.24 5.13
CA THR A 31 -0.87 -8.02 3.68
C THR A 31 0.15 -6.99 3.24
N LEU A 32 0.74 -7.21 2.07
CA LEU A 32 1.69 -6.27 1.48
C LEU A 32 0.99 -4.97 1.09
N ILE A 33 1.61 -3.83 1.40
CA ILE A 33 1.02 -2.51 1.16
C ILE A 33 1.16 -2.11 -0.31
N SER A 34 0.02 -1.85 -0.94
CA SER A 34 -0.08 -1.37 -2.32
C SER A 34 0.50 0.04 -2.48
N TYR A 35 0.90 0.42 -3.70
CA TYR A 35 1.43 1.76 -3.97
C TYR A 35 0.45 2.88 -3.61
N ASP A 36 -0.85 2.65 -3.82
CA ASP A 36 -1.91 3.62 -3.53
C ASP A 36 -2.06 3.86 -2.02
N GLU A 37 -1.86 2.81 -1.22
CA GLU A 37 -2.07 2.83 0.23
C GLU A 37 -0.82 3.24 1.00
N ARG A 38 0.31 3.46 0.33
CA ARG A 38 1.61 3.75 0.98
C ARG A 38 1.53 4.95 1.91
N GLU A 39 0.85 6.01 1.50
CA GLU A 39 0.76 7.25 2.27
C GLU A 39 -0.08 7.08 3.53
N LEU A 40 -1.10 6.23 3.46
CA LEU A 40 -1.89 5.84 4.61
C LEU A 40 -1.04 4.97 5.53
N TYR A 41 -0.39 3.93 5.00
CA TYR A 41 0.47 3.05 5.77
C TYR A 41 1.54 3.80 6.56
N PHE A 42 2.25 4.77 5.96
CA PHE A 42 3.25 5.55 6.69
C PHE A 42 2.67 6.43 7.82
N LYS A 43 1.37 6.70 7.80
CA LYS A 43 0.69 7.45 8.88
C LYS A 43 0.20 6.56 10.00
N ILE A 44 -0.30 5.36 9.69
CA ILE A 44 -1.06 4.51 10.64
C ILE A 44 -0.55 3.06 10.77
N ASN A 45 0.46 2.67 9.98
CA ASN A 45 1.03 1.32 9.90
C ASN A 45 0.01 0.20 9.60
N ARG A 46 -1.05 0.51 8.86
CA ARG A 46 -2.14 -0.41 8.50
C ARG A 46 -2.55 -0.24 7.05
N CYS A 47 -3.11 -1.30 6.45
CA CYS A 47 -3.77 -1.21 5.14
C CYS A 47 -5.12 -0.48 5.27
N THR A 48 -5.65 -0.01 4.14
CA THR A 48 -6.90 0.76 4.10
C THR A 48 -8.07 -0.05 4.64
N TYR A 49 -8.12 -1.34 4.32
CA TYR A 49 -9.18 -2.22 4.81
C TYR A 49 -9.19 -2.30 6.34
N CYS A 50 -8.06 -2.66 6.96
CA CYS A 50 -7.98 -2.76 8.42
C CYS A 50 -8.20 -1.40 9.10
N HIS A 51 -7.70 -0.32 8.51
CA HIS A 51 -7.96 1.02 9.00
C HIS A 51 -9.45 1.34 9.03
N TYR A 52 -10.15 1.08 7.92
CA TYR A 52 -11.58 1.38 7.81
C TYR A 52 -12.42 0.51 8.75
N THR A 53 -12.10 -0.78 8.85
CA THR A 53 -12.78 -1.70 9.77
C THR A 53 -12.60 -1.25 11.21
N LEU A 54 -11.38 -0.91 11.63
CA LEU A 54 -11.11 -0.48 13.01
C LEU A 54 -11.66 0.93 13.32
N SER A 55 -11.71 1.81 12.33
CA SER A 55 -12.29 3.16 12.51
C SER A 55 -13.82 3.15 12.59
N LYS A 56 -14.48 2.04 12.25
CA LYS A 56 -15.94 1.88 12.33
C LYS A 56 -16.43 1.27 13.64
N ASP A 57 -15.52 0.67 14.40
CA ASP A 57 -15.79 0.07 15.71
C ASP A 57 -15.65 1.08 16.87
N ASP A 58 -15.43 2.36 16.57
CA ASP A 58 -15.41 3.49 17.52
C ASP A 58 -16.68 4.36 17.38
#